data_AF-A0A9Q0JM95-F1
#
_entry.id   AF-A0A9Q0JM95-F1
#
_cell.length_a   1.000
_cell.length_b   1.000
_cell.length_c   1.000
_cell.angle_alpha   90.00
_cell.angle_beta   90.00
_cell.angle_gamma   90.00
#
_symmetry.space_group_name_H-M   'P 1'
#
loop_
_entity.id
_entity.type
_entity.pdbx_description
1 polymer ?
#
loop_
_entity_poly.entity_id
_entity_poly.type
_entity_poly.pdbx_seq_one_letter_code
_entity_poly.pdbx_strand_id
1 'polypeptide(L)'
;MSSFTWPGRMSLCLMACIVLEIFPLLVSSSDRMSVKKIRFCSKFRVHIIDGFSSNNLPFLLHCWSKDQDLGNHTLYIGGDFNFHFGTRFWPPYTHFNCDMSWGPKNLHDVTVFDQGKVMDWCCSSGQCYWRAQDDGLYYSNDNSTYAKKYDWK
;
A
#
# COMPACT_ATOMS: atom_id res chain seq x y z
N MET A 1 -32.04 -71.25 -6.50
CA MET A 1 -32.03 -69.84 -6.95
C MET A 1 -30.71 -69.21 -6.55
N SER A 2 -30.15 -68.35 -7.43
CA SER A 2 -28.91 -67.53 -7.32
C SER A 2 -27.59 -68.29 -7.11
N SER A 3 -26.49 -68.02 -7.80
CA SER A 3 -26.15 -67.05 -8.86
C SER A 3 -24.82 -67.50 -9.46
N PHE A 4 -24.78 -67.64 -10.78
CA PHE A 4 -23.57 -67.96 -11.56
C PHE A 4 -22.65 -66.73 -11.58
N THR A 5 -21.42 -66.85 -11.09
CA THR A 5 -20.37 -65.84 -11.26
C THR A 5 -19.49 -66.22 -12.45
N TRP A 6 -19.58 -65.45 -13.53
CA TRP A 6 -18.61 -65.45 -14.62
C TRP A 6 -17.61 -64.32 -14.40
N PRO A 7 -16.28 -64.55 -14.39
CA PRO A 7 -15.33 -63.46 -14.52
C PRO A 7 -15.23 -63.11 -16.01
N GLY A 8 -15.87 -62.01 -16.38
CA GLY A 8 -15.79 -61.45 -17.73
C GLY A 8 -14.35 -61.12 -18.09
N ARG A 9 -13.81 -61.84 -19.08
CA ARG A 9 -12.83 -61.29 -20.02
C ARG A 9 -13.49 -60.11 -20.72
N MET A 10 -12.88 -58.92 -20.67
CA MET A 10 -12.78 -57.98 -21.81
C MET A 10 -12.14 -56.66 -21.36
N SER A 11 -10.95 -56.42 -21.88
CA SER A 11 -10.41 -55.11 -22.23
C SER A 11 -10.13 -54.08 -21.10
N LEU A 12 -9.21 -54.43 -20.22
CA LEU A 12 -8.48 -53.45 -19.38
C LEU A 12 -7.61 -52.47 -20.19
N CYS A 13 -7.36 -52.71 -21.47
CA CYS A 13 -6.54 -51.83 -22.32
C CYS A 13 -7.33 -50.65 -22.93
N LEU A 14 -8.64 -50.76 -23.16
CA LEU A 14 -9.38 -49.67 -23.85
C LEU A 14 -9.81 -48.53 -22.91
N MET A 15 -9.85 -48.76 -21.60
CA MET A 15 -10.20 -47.71 -20.62
C MET A 15 -8.99 -46.85 -20.21
N ALA A 16 -7.76 -47.32 -20.43
CA ALA A 16 -6.54 -46.59 -20.10
C ALA A 16 -6.16 -45.55 -21.17
N CYS A 17 -6.62 -45.70 -22.42
CA CYS A 17 -6.27 -44.78 -23.50
C CYS A 17 -7.09 -43.48 -23.52
N ILE A 18 -8.31 -43.46 -22.97
CA ILE A 18 -9.16 -42.26 -23.01
C ILE A 18 -8.72 -41.21 -21.97
N VAL A 19 -8.12 -41.63 -20.86
CA VAL A 19 -7.66 -40.71 -19.80
C VAL A 19 -6.39 -39.95 -20.17
N LEU A 20 -5.62 -40.42 -21.16
CA LEU A 20 -4.37 -39.77 -21.59
C LEU A 20 -4.56 -38.63 -22.58
N GLU A 21 -5.69 -38.57 -23.30
CA GLU A 21 -5.99 -37.51 -24.28
C GLU A 21 -6.85 -36.36 -23.71
N ILE A 22 -7.41 -36.52 -22.49
CA ILE A 22 -8.27 -35.49 -21.87
C ILE A 22 -7.52 -34.71 -20.78
N PHE A 23 -6.42 -35.23 -20.25
CA PHE A 23 -5.57 -34.53 -19.29
C PHE A 23 -4.90 -33.22 -19.79
N PRO A 24 -4.73 -32.96 -21.10
CA PRO A 24 -4.23 -31.66 -21.56
C PRO A 24 -5.26 -30.52 -21.45
N LEU A 25 -6.57 -30.80 -21.33
CA LEU A 25 -7.60 -29.75 -21.34
C LEU A 25 -7.84 -29.07 -19.98
N LEU A 26 -7.24 -29.56 -18.89
CA LEU A 26 -7.28 -28.90 -17.59
C LEU A 26 -6.05 -28.02 -17.31
N VAL A 27 -5.06 -27.97 -18.21
CA VAL A 27 -3.98 -26.99 -18.13
C VAL A 27 -4.40 -25.72 -18.86
N SER A 28 -5.28 -24.93 -18.25
CA SER A 28 -5.45 -23.51 -18.65
C SER A 28 -6.10 -22.66 -17.56
N SER A 29 -5.46 -22.61 -16.40
CA SER A 29 -5.32 -21.36 -15.66
C SER A 29 -4.13 -21.49 -14.71
N SER A 30 -2.92 -21.51 -15.27
CA SER A 30 -1.84 -20.83 -14.54
C SER A 30 -2.17 -19.35 -14.59
N ASP A 31 -3.11 -18.93 -13.74
CA ASP A 31 -3.03 -17.59 -13.21
C ASP A 31 -1.62 -17.51 -12.66
N ARG A 32 -0.80 -16.66 -13.27
CA ARG A 32 0.42 -16.21 -12.64
C ARG A 32 -0.05 -15.51 -11.37
N MET A 33 -0.16 -16.27 -10.27
CA MET A 33 -0.12 -15.70 -8.94
C MET A 33 1.21 -14.97 -8.92
N SER A 34 1.15 -13.67 -9.19
CA SER A 34 2.24 -12.77 -8.97
C SER A 34 2.58 -12.96 -7.50
N VAL A 35 3.66 -13.69 -7.21
CA VAL A 35 4.22 -13.72 -5.87
C VAL A 35 4.65 -12.28 -5.66
N LYS A 36 3.74 -11.46 -5.12
CA LYS A 36 4.06 -10.15 -4.59
C LYS A 36 5.19 -10.44 -3.63
N LYS A 37 6.42 -10.08 -4.02
CA LYS A 37 7.62 -10.25 -3.21
C LYS A 37 7.25 -9.74 -1.83
N ILE A 38 7.09 -10.63 -0.85
CA ILE A 38 6.64 -10.26 0.50
C ILE A 38 7.79 -9.47 1.11
N ARG A 39 7.83 -8.17 0.81
CA ARG A 39 8.76 -7.25 1.44
C ARG A 39 8.21 -7.03 2.83
N PHE A 40 8.91 -7.57 3.81
CA PHE A 40 8.55 -7.37 5.20
C PHE A 40 8.98 -5.95 5.61
N CYS A 41 8.07 -5.00 5.39
CA CYS A 41 8.26 -3.62 5.77
C CYS A 41 7.57 -3.39 7.10
N SER A 42 8.36 -3.32 8.16
CA SER A 42 7.87 -3.27 9.53
C SER A 42 8.13 -1.92 10.21
N LYS A 43 8.96 -1.06 9.61
CA LYS A 43 9.33 0.25 10.13
C LYS A 43 9.20 1.28 9.03
N PHE A 44 8.56 2.39 9.36
CA PHE A 44 8.32 3.49 8.44
C PHE A 44 8.71 4.81 9.09
N ARG A 45 9.14 5.74 8.25
CA ARG A 45 9.30 7.16 8.59
C ARG A 45 8.51 7.98 7.59
N VAL A 46 7.63 8.82 8.09
CA VAL A 46 6.86 9.77 7.29
C VAL A 46 7.55 11.12 7.43
N HIS A 47 7.77 11.77 6.29
CA HIS A 47 8.28 13.12 6.17
C HIS A 47 7.20 14.02 5.57
N ILE A 48 7.01 15.19 6.15
CA ILE A 48 6.12 16.23 5.66
C ILE A 48 6.96 17.50 5.52
N ILE A 49 7.26 17.84 4.28
CA ILE A 49 8.26 18.83 3.91
C ILE A 49 7.59 20.08 3.37
N ASP A 50 8.00 21.24 3.87
CA ASP A 50 7.70 22.53 3.28
C ASP A 50 8.53 22.74 2.00
N GLY A 51 7.86 22.70 0.86
CA GLY A 51 8.41 22.98 -0.46
C GLY A 51 7.75 24.18 -1.15
N PHE A 52 7.11 25.09 -0.40
CA PHE A 52 6.56 26.32 -0.98
C PHE A 52 7.69 27.21 -1.51
N SER A 53 7.42 27.97 -2.58
CA SER A 53 8.42 28.88 -3.15
C SER A 53 8.63 30.16 -2.33
N SER A 54 7.70 30.45 -1.40
CA SER A 54 7.68 31.66 -0.58
C SER A 54 7.60 31.34 0.90
N ASN A 55 8.33 32.11 1.70
CA ASN A 55 8.33 32.03 3.16
C ASN A 55 7.48 33.14 3.82
N ASN A 56 6.56 33.76 3.08
CA ASN A 56 5.72 34.85 3.59
C ASN A 56 4.71 34.37 4.64
N LEU A 57 4.34 33.10 4.58
CA LEU A 57 3.40 32.46 5.50
C LEU A 57 4.00 31.13 5.94
N PRO A 58 3.85 30.76 7.22
CA PRO A 58 4.29 29.46 7.68
C PRO A 58 3.39 28.34 7.15
N PHE A 59 3.97 27.17 6.94
CA PHE A 59 3.23 25.95 6.67
C PHE A 59 2.83 25.28 8.00
N LEU A 60 1.54 25.22 8.29
CA LEU A 60 1.00 24.67 9.52
C LEU A 60 0.48 23.26 9.28
N LEU A 61 0.78 22.34 10.18
CA LEU A 61 0.25 20.98 10.13
C LEU A 61 -0.09 20.44 11.51
N HIS A 62 -1.16 19.66 11.59
CA HIS A 62 -1.55 18.91 12.76
C HIS A 62 -1.71 17.46 12.35
N CYS A 63 -0.96 16.55 12.97
CA CYS A 63 -0.99 15.14 12.58
C CYS A 63 -1.38 14.27 13.77
N TRP A 64 -2.13 13.21 13.49
CA TRP A 64 -2.56 12.26 14.51
C TRP A 64 -2.76 10.88 13.91
N SER A 65 -2.77 9.89 14.78
CA SER A 65 -3.27 8.54 14.53
C SER A 65 -4.48 8.30 15.43
N LYS A 66 -5.07 7.11 15.34
CA LYS A 66 -6.15 6.70 16.23
C LYS A 66 -5.79 6.78 17.72
N ASP A 67 -4.54 6.43 18.07
CA ASP A 67 -4.12 6.25 19.46
C ASP A 67 -3.17 7.36 19.96
N GLN A 68 -2.66 8.19 19.05
CA GLN A 68 -1.61 9.17 19.35
C GLN A 68 -1.81 10.43 18.52
N ASP A 69 -1.97 11.55 19.20
CA ASP A 69 -1.84 12.88 18.62
C ASP A 69 -0.36 13.28 18.55
N LEU A 70 0.11 13.68 17.37
CA LEU A 70 1.48 14.16 17.16
C LEU A 70 1.59 15.68 17.35
N GLY A 71 0.47 16.38 17.51
CA GLY A 71 0.39 17.80 17.83
C GLY A 71 0.46 18.71 16.61
N ASN A 72 0.47 20.01 16.90
CA ASN A 72 0.61 21.08 15.90
C ASN A 72 2.08 21.39 15.66
N HIS A 73 2.44 21.60 14.39
CA HIS A 73 3.77 21.97 13.95
C HIS A 73 3.70 23.13 12.98
N THR A 74 4.68 24.02 13.09
CA THR A 74 4.86 25.19 12.22
C THR A 74 6.18 25.00 11.49
N LEU A 75 6.11 24.86 10.17
CA LEU A 75 7.26 24.76 9.30
C LEU A 75 7.48 26.07 8.54
N TYR A 76 8.75 26.34 8.27
CA TYR A 76 9.21 27.38 7.35
C TYR A 76 9.87 26.70 6.16
N ILE A 77 10.17 27.47 5.11
CA ILE A 77 10.70 26.94 3.85
C ILE A 77 11.84 25.92 4.05
N GLY A 78 11.68 24.72 3.47
CA GLY A 78 12.64 23.62 3.60
C GLY A 78 12.55 22.83 4.92
N GLY A 79 11.66 23.19 5.83
CA GLY A 79 11.40 22.46 7.07
C GLY A 79 10.84 21.07 6.80
N ASP A 80 11.20 20.11 7.66
CA ASP A 80 10.79 18.72 7.57
C ASP A 80 10.26 18.24 8.92
N PHE A 81 8.94 18.15 9.03
CA PHE A 81 8.32 17.43 10.13
C PHE A 81 8.31 15.94 9.82
N ASN A 82 8.94 15.14 10.68
CA ASN A 82 8.99 13.70 10.49
C ASN A 82 8.78 12.92 11.78
N PHE A 83 8.22 11.74 11.63
CA PHE A 83 7.99 10.79 12.71
C PHE A 83 8.16 9.37 12.20
N HIS A 84 8.54 8.45 13.09
CA HIS A 84 8.75 7.05 12.75
C HIS A 84 7.89 6.14 13.61
N PHE A 85 7.52 4.98 13.06
CA PHE A 85 6.69 4.00 13.76
C PHE A 85 6.90 2.60 13.17
N GLY A 86 6.39 1.60 13.89
CA GLY A 86 6.30 0.23 13.42
C GLY A 86 4.88 -0.15 12.98
N THR A 87 4.75 -1.08 12.04
CA THR A 87 3.46 -1.68 11.70
C THR A 87 2.99 -2.62 12.80
N ARG A 88 1.68 -2.67 13.01
CA ARG A 88 1.06 -3.63 13.92
C ARG A 88 0.72 -4.93 13.19
N PHE A 89 0.89 -6.05 13.87
CA PHE A 89 0.52 -7.37 13.32
C PHE A 89 -0.96 -7.71 13.54
N TRP A 90 -1.64 -6.97 14.42
CA TRP A 90 -3.06 -7.14 14.72
C TRP A 90 -3.79 -5.78 14.68
N PRO A 91 -5.10 -5.77 14.38
CA PRO A 91 -5.92 -4.57 14.40
C PRO A 91 -6.00 -3.90 15.79
N PRO A 92 -6.18 -2.56 15.86
CA PRO A 92 -6.27 -1.65 14.72
C PRO A 92 -4.90 -1.42 14.08
N TYR A 93 -4.89 -1.40 12.74
CA TYR A 93 -3.69 -1.18 11.95
C TYR A 93 -3.21 0.27 12.04
N THR A 94 -1.92 0.49 11.76
CA THR A 94 -1.32 1.81 11.85
C THR A 94 -1.85 2.72 10.73
N HIS A 95 -2.40 3.87 11.13
CA HIS A 95 -2.99 4.87 10.24
C HIS A 95 -2.73 6.26 10.81
N PHE A 96 -2.30 7.18 9.94
CA PHE A 96 -1.98 8.56 10.29
C PHE A 96 -2.67 9.52 9.32
N ASN A 97 -3.32 10.53 9.89
CA ASN A 97 -3.93 11.65 9.19
C ASN A 97 -3.22 12.95 9.57
N CYS A 98 -3.30 13.92 8.67
CA CYS A 98 -2.87 15.26 8.94
C CYS A 98 -3.83 16.30 8.35
N ASP A 99 -4.04 17.36 9.12
CA ASP A 99 -4.53 18.63 8.63
C ASP A 99 -3.33 19.50 8.26
N MET A 100 -3.45 20.25 7.17
CA MET A 100 -2.38 21.03 6.59
C MET A 100 -2.94 22.37 6.08
N SER A 101 -2.29 23.47 6.41
CA SER A 101 -2.69 24.79 5.91
C SER A 101 -1.51 25.71 5.62
N TRP A 102 -1.68 26.55 4.62
CA TRP A 102 -0.74 27.60 4.24
C TRP A 102 -1.53 28.82 3.74
N GLY A 103 -1.72 29.79 4.63
CA GLY A 103 -2.60 30.93 4.36
C GLY A 103 -4.03 30.49 4.05
N PRO A 104 -4.59 30.85 2.88
CA PRO A 104 -5.94 30.43 2.50
C PRO A 104 -6.02 28.95 2.08
N LYS A 105 -4.88 28.35 1.68
CA LYS A 105 -4.84 26.98 1.18
C LYS A 105 -4.95 26.00 2.34
N ASN A 106 -5.85 25.04 2.22
CA ASN A 106 -6.03 24.03 3.26
C ASN A 106 -6.31 22.64 2.70
N LEU A 107 -5.92 21.64 3.48
CA LEU A 107 -6.29 20.24 3.32
C LEU A 107 -6.59 19.69 4.71
N HIS A 108 -7.71 18.98 4.84
CA HIS A 108 -8.12 18.35 6.07
C HIS A 108 -8.19 16.83 5.89
N ASP A 109 -7.88 16.11 6.97
CA ASP A 109 -7.96 14.65 7.08
C ASP A 109 -7.15 13.91 5.99
N VAL A 110 -5.98 14.42 5.65
CA VAL A 110 -5.10 13.80 4.64
C VAL A 110 -4.46 12.55 5.23
N THR A 111 -4.74 11.39 4.64
CA THR A 111 -4.06 10.13 5.03
C THR A 111 -2.61 10.13 4.52
N VAL A 112 -1.67 10.41 5.44
CA VAL A 112 -0.23 10.40 5.14
C VAL A 112 0.40 9.02 5.30
N PHE A 113 -0.25 8.12 6.04
CA PHE A 113 0.09 6.70 6.08
C PHE A 113 -1.12 5.83 6.39
N ASP A 114 -1.23 4.71 5.69
CA ASP A 114 -2.22 3.66 5.91
C ASP A 114 -1.58 2.30 5.64
N GLN A 115 -1.73 1.36 6.57
CA GLN A 115 -1.14 0.03 6.46
C GLN A 115 -1.72 -0.79 5.28
N GLY A 116 -2.94 -0.50 4.82
CA GLY A 116 -3.58 -1.20 3.71
C GLY A 116 -3.32 -0.59 2.32
N LYS A 117 -2.92 0.70 2.26
CA LYS A 117 -2.78 1.45 1.01
C LYS A 117 -1.39 2.06 0.81
N VAL A 118 -0.98 2.96 1.72
CA VAL A 118 0.26 3.75 1.57
C VAL A 118 1.49 2.91 1.86
N MET A 119 1.35 1.89 2.72
CA MET A 119 2.44 0.96 3.05
C MET A 119 3.10 0.38 1.79
N ASP A 120 2.33 -0.05 0.81
CA ASP A 120 2.84 -0.64 -0.43
C ASP A 120 3.74 0.34 -1.21
N TRP A 121 3.45 1.65 -1.14
CA TRP A 121 4.21 2.68 -1.83
C TRP A 121 5.54 2.99 -1.13
N CYS A 122 5.53 3.01 0.20
CA CYS A 122 6.72 3.33 1.01
C CYS A 122 7.62 2.13 1.31
N CYS A 123 7.13 0.91 1.11
CA CYS A 123 7.83 -0.31 1.50
C CYS A 123 9.15 -0.55 0.73
N SER A 124 9.41 0.17 -0.36
CA SER A 124 10.71 0.09 -1.03
C SER A 124 11.87 0.59 -0.15
N SER A 125 11.67 1.68 0.59
CA SER A 125 12.69 2.38 1.38
C SER A 125 12.36 2.47 2.87
N GLY A 126 11.11 2.19 3.25
CA GLY A 126 10.56 2.54 4.56
C GLY A 126 10.39 4.05 4.76
N GLN A 127 10.56 4.85 3.70
CA GLN A 127 10.41 6.30 3.74
C GLN A 127 9.16 6.71 2.94
N CYS A 128 8.34 7.54 3.54
CA CYS A 128 7.19 8.17 2.89
C CYS A 128 7.41 9.68 2.88
N TYR A 129 7.66 10.26 1.70
CA TYR A 129 7.86 11.70 1.57
C TYR A 129 6.59 12.37 1.08
N TRP A 130 6.06 13.29 1.87
CA TRP A 130 5.03 14.22 1.48
C TRP A 130 5.65 15.61 1.38
N ARG A 131 5.44 16.28 0.26
CA ARG A 131 5.97 17.62 0.01
C ARG A 131 4.84 18.56 -0.36
N ALA A 132 4.60 19.54 0.49
CA ALA A 132 3.68 20.63 0.22
C ALA A 132 4.35 21.61 -0.75
N GLN A 133 3.68 21.93 -1.86
CA GLN A 133 4.15 22.87 -2.86
C GLN A 133 3.06 23.88 -3.18
N ASP A 134 3.37 24.89 -4.00
CA ASP A 134 2.46 25.98 -4.29
C ASP A 134 1.10 25.52 -4.85
N ASP A 135 1.05 24.45 -5.63
CA ASP A 135 -0.17 24.02 -6.31
C ASP A 135 -0.81 22.76 -5.69
N GLY A 136 -0.15 22.08 -4.76
CA GLY A 136 -0.74 20.94 -4.07
C GLY A 136 0.21 20.17 -3.17
N LEU A 137 -0.25 19.00 -2.74
CA LEU A 137 0.51 18.06 -1.94
C LEU A 137 0.99 16.89 -2.80
N TYR A 138 2.29 16.62 -2.74
CA TYR A 138 2.97 15.62 -3.54
C TYR A 138 3.48 14.47 -2.67
N TYR A 139 3.55 13.28 -3.25
CA TYR A 139 4.10 12.09 -2.62
C TYR A 139 5.31 11.55 -3.39
N SER A 140 6.29 11.03 -2.66
CA SER A 140 7.45 10.30 -3.17
C SER A 140 7.88 9.20 -2.19
N ASN A 141 8.48 8.13 -2.70
CA ASN A 141 9.09 7.05 -1.90
C ASN A 141 10.64 7.09 -1.87
N ASP A 142 11.24 8.02 -2.62
CA ASP A 142 12.69 8.14 -2.81
C ASP A 142 13.22 9.58 -2.64
N ASN A 143 12.33 10.53 -2.31
CA ASN A 143 12.62 11.96 -2.23
C ASN A 143 13.18 12.57 -3.54
N SER A 144 12.94 11.92 -4.68
CA SER A 144 13.42 12.38 -5.99
C SER A 144 12.26 12.59 -6.96
N THR A 145 11.40 11.58 -7.09
CA THR A 145 10.31 11.57 -8.06
C THR A 145 9.00 11.80 -7.32
N TYR A 146 8.43 12.99 -7.51
CA TYR A 146 7.22 13.42 -6.82
C TYR A 146 5.99 13.34 -7.73
N ALA A 147 4.93 12.72 -7.23
CA ALA A 147 3.63 12.65 -7.89
C ALA A 147 2.60 13.45 -7.08
N LYS A 148 1.87 14.36 -7.74
CA LYS A 148 0.80 15.13 -7.09
C LYS A 148 -0.32 14.18 -6.64
N LYS A 149 -0.81 14.36 -5.42
CA LYS A 149 -1.89 13.54 -4.84
C LYS A 149 -3.12 14.36 -4.47
N TYR A 150 -2.93 15.60 -4.08
CA TYR A 150 -4.02 16.49 -3.67
C TYR A 150 -3.78 17.89 -4.23
N ASP A 151 -4.85 18.51 -4.72
CA ASP A 151 -4.92 19.95 -4.98
C ASP A 151 -5.32 20.65 -3.69
N TRP A 152 -4.80 21.86 -3.47
CA TRP A 152 -5.26 22.70 -2.35
C TRP A 152 -6.72 23.09 -2.53
N LYS A 153 -7.44 23.20 -1.41
CA LYS A 153 -8.77 23.82 -1.36
C LYS A 153 -8.66 25.32 -1.06
#